data_AF-A0A359CK95-F1
#
_entry.id   AF-A0A359CK95-F1
#
_cell.length_a   1.000
_cell.length_b   1.000
_cell.length_c   1.000
_cell.angle_alpha   90.00
_cell.angle_beta   90.00
_cell.angle_gamma   90.00
#
_symmetry.space_group_name_H-M   'P 1'
#
loop_
_entity.id
_entity.type
_entity.pdbx_description
1 polymer ?
#
loop_
_entity_poly.entity_id
_entity_poly.type
_entity_poly.pdbx_seq_one_letter_code
_entity_poly.pdbx_strand_id
1 'polypeptide(L)'
;MLRKEFGEVLFTEYGISGPPILQLSRSAVESLENGGNPYISVDMFPQFEYEELFNIIKNKFYISPEKPLDFSFVGFINKRLINSILKQAEIDNIHKECGSLSNKEINSILKVLKEWTFKVTGYKSWSEAQVTAGGIDTKDINKNTMESLLIKGLYFAGEIMDIDG
;
A
#
# COMPACT_ATOMS: atom_id res chain seq x y z
N MET A 1 -8.94 -6.25 9.05
CA MET A 1 -7.88 -5.25 8.81
C MET A 1 -6.91 -5.32 9.99
N LEU A 2 -5.63 -5.62 9.75
CA LEU A 2 -4.65 -5.88 10.83
C LEU A 2 -3.86 -4.63 11.25
N ARG A 3 -3.49 -3.78 10.28
CA ARG A 3 -2.73 -2.54 10.50
C ARG A 3 -3.02 -1.55 9.36
N LYS A 4 -2.86 -0.25 9.61
CA LYS A 4 -2.97 0.83 8.62
C LYS A 4 -1.73 1.70 8.72
N GLU A 5 -1.19 2.10 7.57
CA GLU A 5 -0.14 3.11 7.48
C GLU A 5 -0.49 4.11 6.39
N PHE A 6 0.08 5.31 6.44
CA PHE A 6 -0.18 6.39 5.49
C PHE A 6 1.14 7.01 5.03
N GLY A 7 1.26 7.24 3.72
CA GLY A 7 2.45 7.84 3.13
C GLY A 7 2.60 7.53 1.65
N GLU A 8 3.79 7.78 1.13
CA GLU A 8 4.09 7.57 -0.29
C GLU A 8 4.29 6.09 -0.61
N VAL A 9 3.55 5.58 -1.60
CA VAL A 9 3.68 4.22 -2.11
C VAL A 9 4.47 4.24 -3.41
N LEU A 10 5.46 3.35 -3.50
CA LEU A 10 6.29 3.17 -4.69
C LEU A 10 5.92 1.87 -5.40
N PHE A 11 5.60 1.96 -6.70
CA PHE A 11 5.44 0.79 -7.56
C PHE A 11 6.77 0.50 -8.26
N THR A 12 7.23 -0.74 -8.17
CA THR A 12 8.52 -1.21 -8.69
C THR A 12 8.31 -2.43 -9.59
N GLU A 13 9.35 -2.84 -10.32
CA GLU A 13 9.29 -4.05 -11.15
C GLU A 13 9.09 -5.34 -10.34
N TYR A 14 9.48 -5.33 -9.07
CA TYR A 14 9.41 -6.50 -8.19
C TYR A 14 8.20 -6.48 -7.24
N GLY A 15 7.36 -5.45 -7.29
CA GLY A 15 6.19 -5.31 -6.41
C GLY A 15 5.96 -3.88 -5.92
N ILE A 16 5.37 -3.75 -4.73
CA ILE A 16 5.10 -2.47 -4.07
C ILE A 16 6.09 -2.22 -2.93
N SER A 17 6.45 -0.96 -2.71
CA SER A 17 7.41 -0.48 -1.73
C SER A 17 7.01 0.91 -1.22
N GLY A 18 7.91 1.59 -0.52
CA GLY A 18 7.68 2.89 0.12
C GLY A 18 7.48 2.76 1.63
N PRO A 19 7.60 3.86 2.39
CA PRO A 19 7.54 3.84 3.86
C PRO A 19 6.35 3.06 4.45
N PRO A 20 5.09 3.29 4.05
CA PRO A 20 3.96 2.56 4.62
C PRO A 20 3.99 1.07 4.27
N ILE A 21 4.53 0.68 3.11
CA ILE A 21 4.65 -0.73 2.74
C ILE A 21 5.69 -1.43 3.61
N LEU A 22 6.81 -0.77 3.88
CA LEU A 22 7.87 -1.30 4.74
C LEU A 22 7.41 -1.42 6.20
N GLN A 23 6.67 -0.44 6.71
CA GLN A 23 6.05 -0.51 8.03
C GLN A 23 5.05 -1.67 8.16
N LEU A 24 4.32 -1.98 7.08
CA LEU A 24 3.40 -3.11 7.01
C LEU A 24 4.08 -4.45 6.71
N SER A 25 5.31 -4.46 6.19
CA SER A 25 5.93 -5.67 5.64
C SER A 25 6.19 -6.71 6.71
N ARG A 26 6.54 -6.32 7.94
CA ARG A 26 6.76 -7.26 9.06
C ARG A 26 5.57 -8.21 9.24
N SER A 27 4.37 -7.66 9.41
CA SER A 27 3.16 -8.46 9.63
C SER A 27 2.80 -9.33 8.41
N ALA A 28 3.07 -8.84 7.19
CA ALA A 28 2.85 -9.61 5.98
C ALA A 28 3.85 -10.76 5.82
N VAL A 29 5.12 -10.54 6.16
CA VAL A 29 6.18 -11.56 6.13
C VAL A 29 5.90 -12.64 7.17
N GLU A 30 5.64 -12.25 8.42
CA GLU A 30 5.27 -13.20 9.48
C GLU A 30 4.05 -14.04 9.09
N SER A 31 3.04 -13.43 8.47
CA SER A 31 1.88 -14.19 7.99
C SER A 31 2.23 -15.17 6.87
N LEU A 32 3.09 -14.80 5.92
CA LEU A 32 3.55 -15.68 4.85
C LEU A 32 4.36 -16.87 5.37
N GLU A 33 5.31 -16.63 6.27
CA GLU A 33 6.18 -17.67 6.84
C GLU A 33 5.40 -18.70 7.65
N ASN A 34 4.29 -18.27 8.28
CA ASN A 34 3.35 -19.16 8.97
C ASN A 34 2.33 -19.83 8.04
N GLY A 35 2.54 -19.81 6.72
CA GLY A 35 1.67 -20.45 5.72
C GLY A 35 0.36 -19.70 5.43
N GLY A 36 0.27 -18.43 5.84
CA GLY A 36 -0.87 -17.56 5.58
C GLY A 36 -0.93 -17.03 4.15
N ASN A 37 -1.97 -16.25 3.86
CA ASN A 37 -2.17 -15.58 2.56
C ASN A 37 -2.49 -14.09 2.78
N PRO A 38 -1.49 -13.26 3.12
CA PRO A 38 -1.73 -11.86 3.41
C PRO A 38 -1.99 -11.03 2.15
N TYR A 39 -2.75 -9.96 2.34
CA TYR A 39 -3.09 -8.98 1.31
C TYR A 39 -2.80 -7.57 1.82
N ILE A 40 -2.36 -6.71 0.91
CA ILE A 40 -2.24 -5.26 1.12
C ILE A 40 -3.33 -4.58 0.29
N SER A 41 -4.03 -3.63 0.87
CA SER A 41 -5.01 -2.78 0.16
C SER A 41 -4.54 -1.33 0.17
N VAL A 42 -4.54 -0.69 -0.99
CA VAL A 42 -4.12 0.70 -1.17
C VAL A 42 -5.35 1.57 -1.41
N ASP A 43 -5.54 2.54 -0.52
CA ASP A 43 -6.49 3.64 -0.68
C ASP A 43 -5.75 4.86 -1.26
N MET A 44 -6.01 5.20 -2.52
CA MET A 44 -5.37 6.33 -3.19
C MET A 44 -5.96 7.68 -2.79
N PHE A 45 -7.13 7.68 -2.17
CA PHE A 45 -7.90 8.87 -1.83
C PHE A 45 -8.39 8.81 -0.38
N PRO A 46 -7.49 8.65 0.61
CA PRO A 46 -7.87 8.44 2.00
C PRO A 46 -8.54 9.66 2.65
N GLN A 47 -8.43 10.84 2.04
CA GLN A 47 -9.09 12.06 2.46
C GLN A 47 -10.56 12.14 2.06
N PHE A 48 -11.03 11.26 1.17
CA PHE A 48 -12.39 11.25 0.66
C PHE A 48 -13.13 9.99 1.09
N GLU A 49 -14.35 10.18 1.58
CA GLU A 49 -15.29 9.08 1.76
C GLU A 49 -15.79 8.57 0.40
N TYR A 50 -16.31 7.35 0.37
CA TYR A 50 -16.74 6.69 -0.87
C TYR A 50 -17.75 7.52 -1.68
N GLU A 51 -18.76 8.05 -1.00
CA GLU A 51 -19.82 8.84 -1.62
C GLU A 51 -19.31 10.18 -2.16
N GLU A 52 -18.39 10.81 -1.43
CA GLU A 52 -17.76 12.05 -1.87
C GLU A 52 -16.93 11.83 -3.14
N LEU A 53 -16.07 10.80 -3.13
CA LEU A 53 -15.27 10.44 -4.30
C LEU A 53 -16.14 10.03 -5.48
N PHE A 54 -17.25 9.32 -5.23
CA PHE A 54 -18.24 8.99 -6.26
C PHE A 54 -18.79 10.23 -6.94
N ASN A 55 -19.22 11.21 -6.15
CA ASN A 55 -19.76 12.45 -6.67
C ASN A 55 -18.71 13.27 -7.43
N ILE A 56 -17.46 13.31 -6.95
CA ILE A 56 -16.34 13.95 -7.65
C ILE A 56 -16.14 13.34 -9.05
N ILE A 57 -16.02 12.01 -9.13
CA ILE A 57 -15.79 11.30 -10.39
C ILE A 57 -16.99 11.45 -11.33
N LYS A 58 -18.21 11.27 -10.81
CA LYS A 58 -19.44 11.42 -11.59
C LYS A 58 -19.58 12.83 -12.16
N ASN A 59 -19.35 13.87 -11.36
CA ASN A 59 -19.40 15.25 -11.82
C ASN A 59 -18.33 15.53 -12.89
N LYS A 60 -17.11 15.03 -12.70
CA LYS A 60 -16.03 15.15 -13.69
C LYS A 60 -16.41 14.54 -15.04
N PHE A 61 -17.06 13.39 -15.04
CA PHE A 61 -17.55 12.73 -16.26
C PHE A 61 -18.75 13.45 -16.89
N TYR A 62 -19.63 14.04 -16.07
CA TYR A 62 -20.75 14.83 -16.55
C TYR A 62 -20.33 16.16 -17.23
N ILE A 63 -19.25 16.80 -16.77
CA ILE A 63 -18.76 18.07 -17.32
C ILE A 63 -18.11 17.89 -18.71
N SER A 64 -17.57 16.72 -19.02
CA SER A 64 -16.94 16.43 -20.32
C SER A 64 -17.27 15.01 -20.76
N PRO A 65 -18.54 14.73 -21.10
CA PRO A 65 -19.02 13.38 -21.38
C PRO A 65 -18.38 12.76 -22.63
N GLU A 66 -17.99 13.58 -23.60
CA GLU A 66 -17.37 13.18 -24.86
C GLU A 66 -15.89 12.77 -24.72
N LYS A 67 -15.27 13.04 -23.56
CA LYS A 67 -13.85 12.72 -23.36
C LYS A 67 -13.65 11.22 -23.17
N PRO A 68 -12.57 10.65 -23.74
CA PRO A 68 -12.12 9.31 -23.43
C PRO A 68 -11.78 9.16 -21.93
N LEU A 69 -12.07 8.00 -21.35
CA LEU A 69 -11.81 7.73 -19.94
C LEU A 69 -10.34 7.88 -19.55
N ASP A 70 -9.45 7.27 -20.33
CA ASP A 70 -8.01 7.33 -20.09
C ASP A 70 -7.50 8.78 -20.03
N PHE A 71 -8.00 9.63 -20.93
CA PHE A 71 -7.70 11.05 -20.93
C PHE A 71 -8.31 11.78 -19.74
N SER A 72 -9.55 11.47 -19.37
CA SER A 72 -10.24 12.11 -18.25
C SER A 72 -9.50 11.90 -16.92
N PHE A 73 -8.88 10.73 -16.71
CA PHE A 73 -8.12 10.43 -15.50
C PHE A 73 -6.74 11.11 -15.42
N VAL A 74 -6.25 11.71 -16.50
CA VAL A 74 -4.97 12.46 -16.48
C VAL A 74 -5.09 13.65 -15.52
N GLY A 75 -4.14 13.76 -14.60
CA GLY A 75 -4.12 14.81 -13.57
C GLY A 75 -5.03 14.51 -12.37
N PHE A 76 -5.88 13.48 -12.44
CA PHE A 76 -6.60 12.94 -11.28
C PHE A 76 -5.79 11.85 -10.58
N ILE A 77 -5.13 11.00 -11.37
CA ILE A 77 -4.17 9.98 -10.92
C ILE A 77 -2.94 10.00 -11.83
N ASN A 78 -1.87 9.31 -11.42
CA ASN A 78 -0.67 9.17 -12.25
C ASN A 78 -1.02 8.46 -13.56
N LYS A 79 -0.63 9.05 -14.70
CA LYS A 79 -0.91 8.53 -16.05
C LYS A 79 -0.51 7.06 -16.24
N ARG A 80 0.57 6.62 -15.60
CA ARG A 80 1.06 5.23 -15.71
C ARG A 80 0.15 4.21 -15.02
N LEU A 81 -0.70 4.64 -14.08
CA LEU A 81 -1.59 3.77 -13.33
C LEU A 81 -2.98 3.65 -13.98
N ILE A 82 -3.37 4.60 -14.84
CA ILE A 82 -4.71 4.70 -15.42
C ILE A 82 -5.15 3.37 -16.05
N ASN A 83 -4.34 2.83 -16.97
CA ASN A 83 -4.69 1.57 -17.65
C ASN A 83 -4.82 0.40 -16.68
N SER A 84 -3.92 0.30 -15.70
CA SER A 84 -3.96 -0.77 -14.69
C SER A 84 -5.20 -0.68 -13.83
N ILE A 85 -5.58 0.53 -13.40
CA ILE A 85 -6.77 0.77 -12.58
C ILE A 85 -8.05 0.47 -13.36
N LEU A 86 -8.16 1.00 -14.58
CA LEU A 86 -9.33 0.76 -15.44
C LEU A 86 -9.51 -0.72 -15.75
N LYS A 87 -8.42 -1.43 -16.04
CA LYS A 87 -8.45 -2.88 -16.26
C LYS A 87 -8.88 -3.65 -15.01
N GLN A 88 -8.37 -3.27 -13.83
CA GLN A 88 -8.77 -3.87 -12.56
C GLN A 88 -10.24 -3.56 -12.21
N ALA A 89 -10.77 -2.46 -12.71
CA ALA A 89 -12.18 -2.08 -12.59
C ALA A 89 -13.08 -2.75 -13.65
N GLU A 90 -12.53 -3.71 -14.42
CA GLU A 90 -13.23 -4.43 -15.50
C GLU A 90 -13.70 -3.49 -16.64
N ILE A 91 -12.94 -2.42 -16.89
CA ILE A 91 -13.18 -1.51 -18.02
C ILE A 91 -12.19 -1.83 -19.14
N ASP A 92 -12.63 -2.65 -20.09
CA ASP A 92 -11.79 -3.07 -21.23
C ASP A 92 -11.54 -1.94 -22.24
N ASN A 93 -12.56 -1.14 -22.53
CA ASN A 93 -12.44 0.00 -23.45
C ASN A 93 -12.03 1.27 -22.69
N ILE A 94 -10.72 1.47 -22.55
CA ILE A 94 -10.15 2.66 -21.90
C ILE A 94 -10.47 3.97 -22.64
N HIS A 95 -10.87 3.91 -23.91
CA HIS A 95 -11.25 5.08 -24.71
C HIS A 95 -12.77 5.30 -24.75
N LYS A 96 -13.53 4.51 -23.97
CA LYS A 96 -14.97 4.72 -23.80
C LYS A 96 -15.24 6.16 -23.34
N GLU A 97 -16.26 6.78 -23.92
CA GLU A 97 -16.68 8.14 -23.56
C GLU A 97 -17.19 8.18 -22.13
N CYS A 98 -16.74 9.16 -21.35
CA CYS A 98 -17.12 9.34 -19.95
C CYS A 98 -18.65 9.36 -19.73
N GLY A 99 -19.41 9.96 -20.65
CA GLY A 99 -20.87 10.07 -20.57
C GLY A 99 -21.61 8.74 -20.74
N SER A 100 -20.94 7.71 -21.26
CA SER A 100 -21.51 6.38 -21.48
C SER A 100 -21.28 5.41 -20.33
N LEU A 101 -20.60 5.86 -19.26
CA LEU A 101 -20.39 5.05 -18.07
C LEU A 101 -21.67 4.91 -17.25
N SER A 102 -21.98 3.68 -16.87
CA SER A 102 -23.00 3.38 -15.88
C SER A 102 -22.49 3.69 -14.46
N ASN A 103 -23.43 3.93 -13.53
CA ASN A 103 -23.09 4.04 -12.11
C ASN A 103 -22.38 2.77 -11.60
N LYS A 104 -22.68 1.59 -12.16
CA LYS A 104 -22.00 0.34 -11.80
C LYS A 104 -20.51 0.41 -12.15
N GLU A 105 -20.19 0.84 -13.37
CA GLU A 105 -18.79 0.99 -13.81
C GLU A 105 -18.04 2.06 -13.01
N ILE A 106 -18.70 3.18 -12.69
CA ILE A 106 -18.13 4.21 -11.80
C ILE A 106 -17.81 3.61 -10.42
N ASN A 107 -18.72 2.82 -9.86
CA ASN A 107 -18.49 2.12 -8.59
C ASN A 107 -17.35 1.09 -8.67
N SER A 108 -17.20 0.37 -9.79
CA SER A 108 -16.06 -0.52 -9.99
C SER A 108 -14.73 0.24 -9.97
N ILE A 109 -14.67 1.40 -10.64
CA ILE A 109 -13.48 2.26 -10.62
C ILE A 109 -13.19 2.76 -9.21
N LEU A 110 -14.21 3.26 -8.50
CA LEU A 110 -14.07 3.72 -7.12
C LEU A 110 -13.54 2.64 -6.20
N LYS A 111 -14.02 1.40 -6.35
CA LYS A 111 -13.55 0.27 -5.58
C LYS A 111 -12.06 0.05 -5.75
N VAL A 112 -11.56 0.11 -6.98
CA VAL A 112 -10.11 0.01 -7.21
C VAL A 112 -9.37 1.22 -6.64
N LEU A 113 -9.91 2.44 -6.74
CA LEU A 113 -9.24 3.63 -6.20
C LEU A 113 -9.17 3.66 -4.67
N LYS A 114 -10.18 3.13 -3.98
CA LYS A 114 -10.28 3.09 -2.51
C LYS A 114 -9.68 1.83 -1.90
N GLU A 115 -9.67 0.73 -2.63
CA GLU A 115 -9.33 -0.60 -2.12
C GLU A 115 -8.52 -1.42 -3.14
N TRP A 116 -7.45 -0.84 -3.69
CA TRP A 116 -6.62 -1.57 -4.65
C TRP A 116 -5.85 -2.69 -3.95
N THR A 117 -6.32 -3.92 -4.12
CA THR A 117 -5.85 -5.06 -3.34
C THR A 117 -4.77 -5.86 -4.07
N PHE A 118 -3.70 -6.17 -3.34
CA PHE A 118 -2.54 -6.93 -3.80
C PHE A 118 -2.31 -8.13 -2.90
N LYS A 119 -2.21 -9.31 -3.50
CA LYS A 119 -1.74 -10.50 -2.78
C LYS A 119 -0.24 -10.38 -2.56
N VAL A 120 0.21 -10.56 -1.31
CA VAL A 120 1.64 -10.65 -1.02
C VAL A 120 2.10 -12.07 -1.33
N THR A 121 3.04 -12.22 -2.26
CA THR A 121 3.54 -13.53 -2.72
C THR A 121 4.99 -13.79 -2.31
N GLY A 122 5.66 -12.80 -1.73
CA GLY A 122 7.04 -12.88 -1.30
C GLY A 122 7.53 -11.53 -0.79
N TYR A 123 8.79 -11.51 -0.35
CA TYR A 123 9.47 -10.33 0.17
C TYR A 123 10.92 -10.33 -0.33
N LYS A 124 11.55 -9.14 -0.34
CA LYS A 124 12.96 -9.02 -0.76
C LYS A 124 13.90 -9.60 0.30
N SER A 125 15.08 -10.00 -0.15
CA SER A 125 16.10 -10.58 0.74
C SER A 125 16.63 -9.57 1.75
N TRP A 126 17.24 -10.07 2.82
CA TRP A 126 17.79 -9.27 3.91
C TRP A 126 18.75 -8.16 3.45
N SER A 127 19.52 -8.36 2.37
CA SER A 127 20.42 -7.34 1.82
C SER A 127 19.71 -6.13 1.19
N GLU A 128 18.39 -6.20 0.97
CA GLU A 128 17.56 -5.13 0.44
C GLU A 128 16.59 -4.58 1.51
N ALA A 129 16.66 -5.07 2.75
CA ALA A 129 15.85 -4.57 3.85
C ALA A 129 16.36 -3.18 4.28
N GLN A 130 15.46 -2.20 4.41
CA GLN A 130 15.80 -0.86 4.91
C GLN A 130 16.01 -0.83 6.43
N VAL A 131 15.43 -1.81 7.13
CA VAL A 131 15.54 -1.99 8.58
C VAL A 131 15.53 -3.49 8.87
N THR A 132 16.34 -3.94 9.82
CA THR A 132 16.30 -5.33 10.28
C THR A 132 15.19 -5.52 11.31
N ALA A 133 14.25 -6.42 11.04
CA ALA A 133 13.30 -6.91 12.06
C ALA A 133 13.95 -8.09 12.80
N GLY A 134 13.92 -8.05 14.15
CA GLY A 134 14.66 -8.96 15.00
C GLY A 134 15.98 -8.35 15.51
N GLY A 135 16.58 -9.02 16.47
CA GLY A 135 17.78 -8.55 17.14
C GLY A 135 17.90 -9.20 18.51
N ILE A 136 18.70 -8.62 19.38
CA ILE A 136 18.81 -9.10 20.76
C ILE A 136 17.52 -8.76 21.51
N ASP A 137 16.87 -9.79 22.09
CA ASP A 137 15.62 -9.63 22.85
C ASP A 137 15.84 -8.57 23.94
N THR A 138 15.06 -7.50 23.87
CA THR A 138 15.16 -6.38 24.81
C THR A 138 14.81 -6.77 26.24
N LYS A 139 14.20 -7.94 26.47
CA LYS A 139 14.00 -8.50 27.81
C LYS A 139 15.30 -8.84 28.51
N ASP A 140 16.36 -9.15 27.77
CA ASP A 140 17.67 -9.52 28.30
C ASP A 140 18.62 -8.30 28.42
N ILE A 141 18.07 -7.08 28.29
CA ILE A 141 18.83 -5.83 28.33
C ILE A 141 18.26 -4.92 29.44
N ASN A 142 19.15 -4.35 30.26
CA ASN A 142 18.78 -3.31 31.20
C ASN A 142 18.47 -2.00 30.47
N LYS A 143 17.20 -1.57 30.51
CA LYS A 143 16.70 -0.39 29.79
C LYS A 143 17.38 0.94 30.13
N ASN A 144 18.02 1.05 31.30
CA ASN A 144 18.66 2.29 31.74
C ASN A 144 20.14 2.35 31.36
N THR A 145 20.82 1.19 31.34
CA THR A 145 22.27 1.12 31.13
C THR A 145 22.65 0.51 29.78
N MET A 146 21.69 -0.10 29.08
CA MET A 146 21.89 -0.87 27.86
C MET A 146 22.80 -2.10 28.04
N GLU A 147 23.08 -2.49 29.29
CA GLU A 147 23.89 -3.67 29.64
C GLU A 147 23.07 -4.95 29.53
N SER A 148 23.69 -6.05 29.09
CA SER A 148 23.09 -7.38 29.13
C SER A 148 22.82 -7.81 30.56
N LEU A 149 21.63 -8.37 30.79
CA LEU A 149 21.27 -9.02 32.05
C LEU A 149 21.93 -10.40 32.21
N LEU A 150 22.45 -10.97 31.12
CA LEU A 150 23.08 -12.30 31.10
C LEU A 150 24.60 -12.24 31.27
N ILE A 151 25.26 -11.21 30.72
CA ILE A 151 26.72 -11.05 30.75
C ILE A 151 27.08 -9.64 31.23
N LYS A 152 27.71 -9.54 32.41
CA LYS A 152 28.21 -8.26 32.93
C LYS A 152 29.31 -7.69 32.03
N GLY A 153 29.26 -6.37 31.81
CA GLY A 153 30.21 -5.64 30.99
C GLY A 153 29.96 -5.72 29.48
N LEU A 154 28.90 -6.40 29.04
CA LEU A 154 28.47 -6.45 27.64
C LEU A 154 27.27 -5.50 27.43
N TYR A 155 27.35 -4.65 26.42
CA TYR A 155 26.35 -3.61 26.14
C TYR A 155 25.88 -3.68 24.69
N PHE A 156 24.61 -3.35 24.46
CA PHE A 156 23.99 -3.37 23.14
C PHE A 156 23.27 -2.05 22.86
N ALA A 157 23.41 -1.52 21.65
CA ALA A 157 22.79 -0.26 21.25
C ALA A 157 22.49 -0.24 19.74
N GLY A 158 21.55 0.61 19.34
CA GLY A 158 21.14 0.76 17.94
C GLY A 158 20.33 -0.42 17.42
N GLU A 159 20.37 -0.60 16.10
CA GLU A 159 19.56 -1.54 15.31
C GLU A 159 19.86 -3.04 15.59
N ILE A 160 20.88 -3.33 16.40
CA ILE A 160 21.21 -4.72 16.80
C ILE A 160 20.23 -5.29 17.85
N MET A 161 19.49 -4.43 18.53
CA MET A 161 18.45 -4.83 19.47
C MET A 161 17.15 -5.10 18.71
N ASP A 162 16.30 -5.97 19.24
CA ASP A 162 14.96 -6.21 18.70
C ASP A 162 14.03 -5.01 18.99
N ILE A 163 14.33 -3.88 18.34
CA ILE A 163 13.62 -2.61 18.39
C ILE A 163 13.56 -2.07 16.97
N ASP A 164 12.36 -2.01 16.43
CA ASP A 164 12.03 -1.45 15.12
C ASP A 164 11.22 -0.15 15.25
N GLY A 165 11.39 0.74 14.26
CA GLY A 165 10.75 2.06 14.17
C GLY A 165 9.91 2.23 12.91
#